data_AF-A0A8D8D797-F1
#
_entry.id   AF-A0A8D8D797-F1
#
_cell.length_a   1.000
_cell.length_b   1.000
_cell.length_c   1.000
_cell.angle_alpha   90.00
_cell.angle_beta   90.00
_cell.angle_gamma   90.00
#
_symmetry.space_group_name_H-M   'P 1'
#
loop_
_entity.id
_entity.type
_entity.pdbx_description
1 polymer ?
#
loop_
_entity_poly.entity_id
_entity_poly.type
_entity_poly.pdbx_seq_one_letter_code
_entity_poly.pdbx_strand_id
1 'polypeptide(L)'
;TCVVTGGIPTPKITWSSNGKVLPSTMMEYSHEATLSSKLVVRNLSRDHQHSVYSCQASNYYKRNVTANVTIELRLRPLVVEIVNGSTPLSSDRRYIVQCESSGSRPPAKITWWKDGTQLIGSNQTTSEDGNSTTSSLAITPTRDDHGK
;
A
#
# COMPACT_ATOMS: atom_id res chain seq x y z
N THR A 1 -1.99 18.95 2.43
CA THR A 1 -2.00 20.43 2.43
C THR A 1 -0.65 20.89 1.95
N CYS A 2 -0.59 22.02 1.24
CA CYS A 2 0.64 22.66 0.81
C CYS A 2 0.68 24.06 1.37
N VAL A 3 1.78 24.41 2.02
CA VAL A 3 1.98 25.69 2.69
C VAL A 3 3.15 26.39 2.00
N VAL A 4 2.95 27.66 1.66
CA VAL A 4 3.94 28.50 0.99
C VAL A 4 4.13 29.76 1.84
N THR A 5 5.38 30.07 2.16
CA THR A 5 5.75 31.23 2.95
C THR A 5 6.54 32.23 2.11
N GLY A 6 6.18 33.51 2.19
CA GLY A 6 6.83 34.60 1.46
C GLY A 6 6.48 34.67 -0.04
N GLY A 7 7.30 35.41 -0.77
CA GLY A 7 7.13 35.68 -2.20
C GLY A 7 6.50 37.04 -2.48
N ILE A 8 7.21 37.88 -3.24
CA ILE A 8 6.73 39.18 -3.72
C ILE A 8 6.99 39.25 -5.23
N PRO A 9 5.97 39.44 -6.09
CA PRO A 9 4.53 39.35 -5.81
C PRO A 9 4.06 38.03 -5.15
N THR A 10 2.84 38.05 -4.58
CA THR A 10 2.21 36.89 -3.95
C THR A 10 2.14 35.69 -4.91
N PRO A 11 2.69 34.52 -4.54
CA PRO A 11 2.75 33.37 -5.43
C PRO A 11 1.39 32.70 -5.61
N LYS A 12 1.16 32.10 -6.77
CA LYS A 12 0.03 31.21 -7.06
C LYS A 12 0.39 29.77 -6.74
N ILE A 13 -0.49 29.08 -6.01
CA ILE A 13 -0.35 27.64 -5.73
C ILE A 13 -1.17 26.84 -6.75
N THR A 14 -0.54 25.84 -7.36
CA THR A 14 -1.18 24.92 -8.31
C THR A 14 -0.87 23.48 -7.91
N TRP A 15 -1.90 22.65 -7.79
CA TRP A 15 -1.75 21.21 -7.63
C TRP A 15 -1.79 20.52 -8.99
N SER A 16 -0.94 19.51 -9.16
CA SER A 16 -0.97 18.66 -10.34
C SER A 16 -0.61 17.23 -10.02
N SER A 17 -1.07 16.29 -10.84
CA SER A 17 -0.64 14.89 -10.83
C SER A 17 -0.68 14.37 -12.27
N ASN A 18 0.32 13.60 -12.68
CA ASN A 18 0.46 13.08 -14.05
C ASN A 18 0.27 14.15 -15.14
N GLY A 19 0.84 15.34 -14.93
CA GLY A 19 0.75 16.47 -15.86
C GLY A 19 -0.60 17.21 -15.88
N LYS A 20 -1.61 16.73 -15.12
CA LYS A 20 -2.94 17.35 -15.06
C LYS A 20 -3.08 18.24 -13.83
N VAL A 21 -3.55 19.47 -14.03
CA VAL A 21 -3.90 20.39 -12.93
C VAL A 21 -5.14 19.89 -12.21
N LEU A 22 -5.10 19.89 -10.88
CA LEU A 22 -6.15 19.38 -10.01
C LEU A 22 -6.89 20.53 -9.29
N PRO A 23 -8.22 20.41 -9.13
CA PRO A 23 -8.99 21.37 -8.35
C PRO A 23 -8.55 21.32 -6.88
N SER A 24 -8.32 22.49 -6.29
CA SER A 24 -7.89 22.61 -4.89
C SER A 24 -8.55 23.83 -4.26
N THR A 25 -8.63 23.84 -2.94
CA THR A 25 -9.22 24.93 -2.16
C THR A 25 -8.11 25.73 -1.51
N MET A 26 -8.08 27.04 -1.76
CA MET A 26 -7.22 27.96 -1.01
C MET A 26 -7.74 28.08 0.43
N MET A 27 -6.82 28.05 1.38
CA MET A 27 -7.12 28.22 2.81
C MET A 27 -6.57 29.58 3.25
N GLU A 28 -7.42 30.37 3.90
CA GLU A 28 -7.05 31.67 4.44
C GLU A 28 -6.29 31.47 5.75
N TYR A 29 -5.06 31.99 5.83
CA TYR A 29 -4.30 32.06 7.08
C TYR A 29 -4.19 33.52 7.53
N SER A 30 -4.29 33.73 8.84
CA SER A 30 -4.27 35.04 9.50
C SER A 30 -2.87 35.61 9.74
N HIS A 31 -1.81 34.90 9.34
CA HIS A 31 -0.43 35.34 9.51
C HIS A 31 0.16 35.88 8.21
N GLU A 32 0.76 37.06 8.30
CA GLU A 32 1.30 37.83 7.18
C GLU A 32 2.24 36.98 6.30
N ALA A 33 2.00 37.01 4.99
CA ALA A 33 2.78 36.34 3.94
C ALA A 33 2.78 34.79 3.92
N THR A 34 1.80 34.11 4.52
CA THR A 34 1.63 32.65 4.36
C THR A 34 0.39 32.30 3.54
N LEU A 35 0.56 31.48 2.50
CA LEU A 35 -0.51 30.93 1.69
C LEU A 35 -0.64 29.43 1.90
N SER A 36 -1.86 28.92 1.74
CA SER A 36 -2.11 27.49 1.84
C SER A 36 -3.17 27.01 0.89
N SER A 37 -2.96 25.79 0.42
CA SER A 37 -3.88 25.10 -0.46
C SER A 37 -4.08 23.66 -0.02
N LYS A 38 -5.34 23.23 -0.01
CA LYS A 38 -5.74 21.87 0.30
C LYS A 38 -6.29 21.20 -0.95
N LEU A 39 -5.63 20.12 -1.35
CA LEU A 39 -6.15 19.13 -2.28
C LEU A 39 -6.81 18.00 -1.50
N VAL A 40 -8.02 17.59 -1.91
CA VAL A 40 -8.73 16.42 -1.37
C VAL A 40 -8.94 15.43 -2.51
N VAL A 41 -8.25 14.30 -2.44
CA VAL A 41 -8.42 13.17 -3.37
C VAL A 41 -9.42 12.20 -2.75
N ARG A 42 -10.54 11.94 -3.44
CA ARG A 42 -11.58 11.01 -2.99
C ARG A 42 -11.52 9.73 -3.81
N ASN A 43 -12.15 8.66 -3.31
CA ASN A 43 -12.30 7.39 -4.01
C ASN A 43 -10.96 6.80 -4.49
N LEU A 44 -9.98 6.73 -3.58
CA LEU A 44 -8.68 6.14 -3.88
C LEU A 44 -8.86 4.69 -4.33
N SER A 45 -8.32 4.39 -5.51
CA SER A 45 -8.21 3.04 -6.08
C SER A 45 -6.75 2.58 -6.05
N ARG A 46 -6.52 1.30 -6.37
CA ARG A 46 -5.17 0.72 -6.50
C ARG A 46 -4.29 1.47 -7.49
N ASP A 47 -4.87 2.08 -8.52
CA ASP A 47 -4.16 2.85 -9.54
C ASP A 47 -3.50 4.12 -8.97
N HIS A 48 -3.95 4.57 -7.80
CA HIS A 48 -3.36 5.71 -7.11
C HIS A 48 -2.11 5.35 -6.31
N GLN A 49 -1.78 4.06 -6.17
CA GLN A 49 -0.56 3.62 -5.49
C GLN A 49 0.67 4.18 -6.21
N HIS A 50 1.61 4.75 -5.44
CA HIS A 50 2.79 5.45 -5.94
C HIS A 50 2.50 6.65 -6.86
N SER A 51 1.25 7.10 -6.97
CA SER A 51 0.95 8.33 -7.70
C SER A 51 1.58 9.53 -7.00
N VAL A 52 2.24 10.39 -7.79
CA VAL A 52 2.88 11.61 -7.30
C VAL A 52 1.94 12.79 -7.49
N TYR A 53 1.75 13.54 -6.40
CA TYR A 53 1.02 14.80 -6.40
C TYR A 53 2.00 15.93 -6.12
N SER A 54 2.02 16.91 -7.02
CA SER A 54 2.94 18.04 -6.99
C SER A 54 2.19 19.30 -6.62
N CYS A 55 2.62 19.97 -5.57
CA CYS A 55 2.26 21.34 -5.26
C CYS A 55 3.33 22.27 -5.83
N GLN A 56 2.94 23.15 -6.74
CA GLN A 56 3.83 24.15 -7.32
C GLN A 56 3.41 25.55 -6.88
N ALA A 57 4.38 26.32 -6.39
CA ALA A 57 4.25 27.74 -6.12
C ALA A 57 5.00 28.53 -7.19
N SER A 58 4.31 29.48 -7.83
CA SER A 58 4.91 30.35 -8.85
C SER A 58 4.51 31.80 -8.65
N ASN A 59 5.49 32.70 -8.67
CA ASN A 59 5.30 34.14 -8.69
C ASN A 59 5.92 34.63 -10.00
N TYR A 60 5.13 35.29 -10.87
CA TYR A 60 5.34 35.83 -12.23
C TYR A 60 6.74 35.80 -12.90
N TYR A 61 7.83 35.85 -12.13
CA TYR A 61 9.19 35.50 -12.53
C TYR A 61 9.37 33.98 -12.73
N LYS A 62 10.30 33.57 -13.61
CA LYS A 62 10.49 32.15 -14.04
C LYS A 62 10.97 31.16 -12.94
N ARG A 63 10.90 31.50 -11.65
CA ARG A 63 11.24 30.59 -10.56
C ARG A 63 9.98 30.02 -9.94
N ASN A 64 9.77 28.73 -10.17
CA ASN A 64 8.77 27.91 -9.50
C ASN A 64 9.45 27.04 -8.45
N VAL A 65 8.80 26.88 -7.30
CA VAL A 65 9.20 25.88 -6.30
C VAL A 65 8.14 24.79 -6.31
N THR A 66 8.58 23.54 -6.32
CA THR A 66 7.67 22.38 -6.37
C THR A 66 7.97 21.45 -5.19
N ALA A 67 6.93 21.04 -4.50
CA ALA A 67 6.98 19.99 -3.48
C ALA A 67 6.13 18.82 -3.94
N ASN A 68 6.63 17.59 -3.74
CA ASN A 68 5.96 16.37 -4.16
C ASN A 68 5.52 15.55 -2.94
N VAL A 69 4.39 14.87 -3.08
CA VAL A 69 3.94 13.83 -2.16
C VAL A 69 3.56 12.59 -2.95
N THR A 70 4.07 11.44 -2.53
CA THR A 70 3.76 10.13 -3.13
C THR A 70 2.69 9.45 -2.30
N ILE A 71 1.66 8.90 -2.94
CA ILE A 71 0.61 8.15 -2.26
C ILE A 71 1.08 6.72 -1.96
N GLU A 72 1.01 6.35 -0.69
CA GLU A 72 1.19 4.99 -0.21
C GLU A 72 -0.14 4.46 0.36
N LEU A 73 -0.74 3.50 -0.32
CA LEU A 73 -2.01 2.89 0.07
C LEU A 73 -1.78 1.64 0.93
N ARG A 74 -2.72 1.42 1.85
CA ARG A 74 -2.88 0.15 2.54
C ARG A 74 -3.99 -0.65 1.86
N LEU A 75 -3.61 -1.74 1.20
CA LEU A 75 -4.46 -2.57 0.36
C LEU A 75 -4.52 -3.98 0.95
N ARG A 76 -5.75 -4.50 1.06
CA ARG A 76 -5.97 -5.92 1.39
C ARG A 76 -5.45 -6.83 0.25
N PRO A 77 -5.09 -8.09 0.54
CA PRO A 77 -4.83 -9.08 -0.50
C PRO A 77 -6.00 -9.19 -1.50
N LEU A 78 -5.67 -9.42 -2.77
CA LEU A 78 -6.65 -9.75 -3.82
C LEU A 78 -6.90 -11.25 -3.88
N VAL A 79 -5.84 -12.03 -3.75
CA VAL A 79 -5.87 -13.48 -3.81
C VAL A 79 -5.15 -14.03 -2.59
N VAL A 80 -5.70 -15.08 -2.01
CA VAL A 80 -5.08 -15.89 -0.97
C VAL A 80 -5.43 -17.34 -1.28
N GLU A 81 -4.43 -18.19 -1.53
CA GLU A 81 -4.67 -19.58 -1.90
C GLU A 81 -3.60 -20.53 -1.36
N ILE A 82 -3.99 -21.77 -1.11
CA ILE A 82 -3.06 -22.86 -0.75
C ILE A 82 -2.70 -23.60 -2.04
N VAL A 83 -1.48 -23.37 -2.54
CA VAL A 83 -1.05 -23.76 -3.89
C VAL A 83 -0.95 -25.28 -4.06
N ASN A 84 -0.64 -26.00 -2.99
CA ASN A 84 -0.45 -27.46 -3.02
C ASN A 84 -1.38 -28.23 -2.07
N GLY A 85 -2.50 -27.61 -1.69
CA GLY A 85 -3.47 -28.17 -0.74
C GLY A 85 -4.38 -29.27 -1.30
N SER A 86 -4.39 -29.50 -2.62
CA SER A 86 -5.31 -30.44 -3.28
C SER A 86 -4.78 -31.88 -3.38
N THR A 87 -3.54 -32.13 -2.96
CA THR A 87 -2.95 -33.47 -3.07
C THR A 87 -3.29 -34.33 -1.84
N PRO A 88 -3.72 -35.60 -2.04
CA PRO A 88 -3.97 -36.50 -0.92
C PRO A 88 -2.72 -36.70 -0.06
N LEU A 89 -2.86 -36.49 1.25
CA LEU A 89 -1.78 -36.67 2.21
C LEU A 89 -1.88 -38.06 2.86
N SER A 90 -0.75 -38.70 3.10
CA SER A 90 -0.66 -39.96 3.84
C SER A 90 -0.28 -39.68 5.29
N SER A 91 -0.86 -40.45 6.22
CA SER A 91 -0.50 -40.39 7.64
C SER A 91 1.00 -40.59 7.83
N ASP A 92 1.57 -39.88 8.79
CA ASP A 92 2.95 -40.01 9.28
C ASP A 92 4.03 -39.68 8.24
N ARG A 93 3.64 -39.12 7.09
CA ARG A 93 4.56 -38.55 6.10
C ARG A 93 4.67 -37.05 6.25
N ARG A 94 5.89 -36.53 6.08
CA ARG A 94 6.15 -35.09 6.11
C ARG A 94 5.78 -34.45 4.78
N TYR A 95 5.03 -33.36 4.84
CA TYR A 95 4.64 -32.53 3.70
C TYR A 95 5.00 -31.06 3.95
N ILE A 96 5.19 -30.32 2.85
CA ILE A 96 5.31 -28.86 2.89
C ILE A 96 4.05 -28.33 2.23
N VAL A 97 3.29 -27.50 2.94
CA VAL A 97 2.11 -26.81 2.42
C VAL A 97 2.47 -25.34 2.21
N GLN A 98 2.08 -24.79 1.07
CA GLN A 98 2.39 -23.42 0.68
C GLN A 98 1.12 -22.62 0.49
N CYS A 99 1.09 -21.42 1.07
CA CYS A 99 0.04 -20.44 0.88
C CYS A 99 0.64 -19.22 0.20
N GLU A 100 0.01 -18.76 -0.87
CA GLU A 100 0.38 -17.55 -1.59
C GLU A 100 -0.71 -16.48 -1.42
N SER A 101 -0.27 -15.26 -1.14
CA SER A 101 -1.12 -14.07 -1.07
C SER A 101 -0.58 -13.01 -2.00
N SER A 102 -1.41 -12.47 -2.90
CA SER A 102 -1.02 -11.43 -3.85
C SER A 102 -1.90 -10.18 -3.76
N GLY A 103 -1.35 -9.01 -4.13
CA GLY A 103 -2.09 -7.74 -4.16
C GLY A 103 -2.16 -7.02 -2.81
N SER A 104 -1.46 -7.48 -1.78
CA SER A 104 -1.42 -6.82 -0.49
C SER A 104 -0.40 -5.69 -0.50
N ARG A 105 -0.72 -4.56 0.14
CA ARG A 105 0.27 -3.53 0.50
C ARG A 105 -0.05 -3.00 1.89
N PRO A 106 0.89 -3.01 2.86
CA PRO A 106 2.20 -3.67 2.83
C PRO A 106 2.08 -5.21 2.60
N PRO A 107 3.20 -5.93 2.45
CA PRO A 107 3.21 -7.39 2.35
C PRO A 107 2.31 -8.06 3.39
N ALA A 108 1.62 -9.11 2.98
CA ALA A 108 0.67 -9.80 3.85
C ALA A 108 1.40 -10.51 5.00
N LYS A 109 0.72 -10.71 6.12
CA LYS A 109 1.18 -11.61 7.18
C LYS A 109 0.33 -12.87 7.14
N ILE A 110 0.94 -14.00 6.79
CA ILE A 110 0.22 -15.28 6.66
C ILE A 110 0.39 -16.08 7.95
N THR A 111 -0.73 -16.53 8.52
CA THR A 111 -0.76 -17.41 9.69
C THR A 111 -1.52 -18.68 9.36
N TRP A 112 -1.00 -19.81 9.81
CA TRP A 112 -1.59 -21.11 9.59
C TRP A 112 -2.43 -21.55 10.78
N TRP A 113 -3.58 -22.14 10.52
CA TRP A 113 -4.51 -22.59 11.54
C TRP A 113 -5.04 -23.97 11.16
N LYS A 114 -5.23 -24.81 12.17
CA LYS A 114 -5.87 -26.12 12.06
C LYS A 114 -6.68 -26.36 13.34
N ASP A 115 -7.95 -26.71 13.19
CA ASP A 115 -8.85 -26.95 14.34
C ASP A 115 -8.87 -25.81 15.37
N GLY A 116 -8.84 -24.56 14.90
CA GLY A 116 -8.80 -23.38 15.77
C GLY A 116 -7.49 -23.16 16.52
N THR A 117 -6.47 -23.99 16.27
CA THR A 117 -5.12 -23.83 16.84
C THR A 117 -4.18 -23.27 15.79
N GLN A 118 -3.44 -22.21 16.16
CA GLN A 118 -2.43 -21.64 15.28
C GLN A 118 -1.23 -22.57 15.18
N LEU A 119 -0.85 -22.93 13.95
CA LEU A 119 0.36 -23.69 13.66
C LEU A 119 1.55 -22.74 13.57
N ILE A 120 2.65 -23.11 14.23
CA ILE A 120 3.90 -22.33 14.29
C ILE A 120 4.98 -22.95 13.41
N GLY A 121 6.05 -22.20 13.14
CA GLY A 121 7.19 -22.69 12.36
C GLY A 121 7.04 -22.56 10.85
N SER A 122 6.11 -21.74 10.36
CA SER A 122 6.04 -21.37 8.96
C SER A 122 7.14 -20.39 8.58
N ASN A 123 7.77 -20.58 7.42
CA ASN A 123 8.70 -19.62 6.83
C ASN A 123 7.98 -18.77 5.79
N GLN A 124 8.14 -17.45 5.87
CA GLN A 124 7.49 -16.51 4.96
C GLN A 124 8.54 -15.77 4.12
N THR A 125 8.28 -15.68 2.82
CA THR A 125 9.04 -14.88 1.86
C THR A 125 8.12 -13.88 1.19
N THR A 126 8.68 -12.75 0.77
CA THR A 126 7.96 -11.70 0.06
C THR A 126 8.70 -11.41 -1.24
N SER A 127 7.96 -11.15 -2.31
CA SER A 127 8.54 -10.71 -3.58
C SER A 127 9.24 -9.35 -3.43
N GLU A 128 10.20 -9.05 -4.32
CA GLU A 128 10.96 -7.79 -4.28
C GLU A 128 10.07 -6.54 -4.39
N ASP A 129 8.99 -6.64 -5.16
CA ASP A 129 8.00 -5.57 -5.32
C ASP A 129 7.04 -5.41 -4.13
N GLY A 130 7.12 -6.31 -3.15
CA GLY A 130 6.28 -6.36 -1.95
C GLY A 130 4.83 -6.79 -2.21
N ASN A 131 4.49 -7.23 -3.43
CA ASN A 131 3.12 -7.49 -3.86
C ASN A 131 2.64 -8.91 -3.55
N SER A 132 3.54 -9.89 -3.59
CA SER A 132 3.25 -11.29 -3.26
C SER A 132 3.97 -11.73 -2.00
N THR A 133 3.32 -12.57 -1.23
CA THR A 133 3.84 -13.17 -0.01
C THR A 133 3.55 -14.66 -0.05
N THR A 134 4.59 -15.47 0.10
CA THR A 134 4.47 -16.93 0.17
C THR A 134 4.85 -17.40 1.56
N SER A 135 4.00 -18.23 2.17
CA SER A 135 4.28 -18.88 3.45
C SER A 135 4.33 -20.38 3.25
N SER A 136 5.37 -21.02 3.77
CA SER A 136 5.57 -22.47 3.70
C SER A 136 5.55 -23.07 5.10
N LEU A 137 4.69 -24.06 5.33
CA LEU A 137 4.57 -24.77 6.60
C LEU A 137 4.85 -26.26 6.38
N ALA A 138 5.74 -26.82 7.21
CA ALA A 138 5.93 -28.26 7.26
C ALA A 138 4.89 -28.90 8.20
N ILE A 139 4.17 -29.90 7.71
CA ILE A 139 3.19 -30.67 8.50
C ILE A 139 3.47 -32.18 8.36
N THR A 140 3.09 -32.93 9.39
CA THR A 140 3.07 -34.40 9.37
C THR A 140 1.68 -34.81 9.85
N PRO A 141 0.71 -35.01 8.94
CA PRO A 141 -0.65 -35.34 9.34
C PRO A 141 -0.71 -36.73 9.97
N THR A 142 -1.62 -36.90 10.92
CA THR A 142 -1.93 -38.20 11.54
C THR A 142 -3.29 -38.71 11.05
N ARG A 143 -3.65 -39.94 11.43
CA ARG A 143 -4.97 -40.51 11.11
C ARG A 143 -6.14 -39.68 11.67
N ASP A 144 -5.93 -39.00 12.78
CA ASP A 144 -6.94 -38.15 13.44
C ASP A 144 -7.23 -36.84 12.69
N ASP A 145 -6.42 -36.53 11.67
CA ASP A 145 -6.53 -35.32 10.85
C ASP A 145 -7.45 -35.51 9.63
N HIS A 146 -7.93 -36.74 9.40
CA HIS A 146 -8.80 -37.00 8.26
C HIS A 146 -10.14 -36.27 8.40
N GLY A 147 -10.46 -35.42 7.42
CA GLY A 147 -11.71 -34.64 7.38
C GLY A 147 -11.70 -33.37 8.24
N LYS A 148 -10.52 -32.98 8.76
CA LYS A 148 -10.29 -31.74 9.51
C LYS A 148 -9.48 -30.72 8.71
#